data_AF-A0AA95SIE1-F1
#
_entry.id   AF-A0AA95SIE1-F1
#
_cell.length_a   1.000
_cell.length_b   1.000
_cell.length_c   1.000
_cell.angle_alpha   90.00
_cell.angle_beta   90.00
_cell.angle_gamma   90.00
#
_symmetry.space_group_name_H-M   'P 1'
#
loop_
_entity.id
_entity.type
_entity.pdbx_description
1 polymer ?
#
loop_
_entity_poly.entity_id
_entity_poly.type
_entity_poly.pdbx_seq_one_letter_code
_entity_poly.pdbx_strand_id
1 'polypeptide(L)' 'MEKKLLNSPQHSDENADSVVAEMFLKNALLEFKREKIRKEIDQTLQDGNKELFLKLTEELKKIS' A
#
# COMPACT_ATOMS: atom_id res chain seq x y z
N MET A 1 -35.15 2.25 41.23
CA MET A 1 -34.31 3.46 41.19
C MET A 1 -33.44 3.35 39.95
N GLU A 2 -33.80 4.09 38.91
CA GLU A 2 -33.10 4.07 37.64
C GLU A 2 -31.98 5.12 37.60
N LYS A 3 -31.03 4.90 36.68
CA LYS A 3 -30.16 5.91 36.02
C LYS A 3 -28.84 6.25 36.72
N LYS A 4 -27.88 5.32 36.67
CA LYS A 4 -26.45 5.63 36.55
C LYS A 4 -25.74 4.61 35.67
N LEU A 5 -25.95 4.67 34.36
CA LEU A 5 -25.06 4.07 33.37
C LEU A 5 -24.81 5.07 32.23
N LEU A 6 -24.61 6.34 32.61
CA LEU A 6 -24.30 7.42 31.67
C LEU A 6 -22.77 7.54 31.48
N ASN A 7 -22.09 6.43 31.19
CA ASN A 7 -20.70 6.44 30.72
C ASN A 7 -20.29 5.06 30.18
N SER A 8 -21.02 4.52 29.21
CA SER A 8 -20.37 3.57 28.29
C SER A 8 -19.69 4.43 27.23
N PRO A 9 -18.37 4.31 27.03
CA PRO A 9 -17.75 4.83 25.82
C PRO A 9 -18.52 4.21 24.66
N GLN A 10 -19.23 5.06 23.92
CA GLN A 10 -19.91 4.64 22.70
C GLN A 10 -18.84 3.96 21.85
N HIS A 11 -19.09 2.68 21.54
CA HIS A 11 -18.26 1.80 20.74
C HIS A 11 -17.32 2.61 19.85
N SER A 12 -16.03 2.60 20.21
CA SER A 12 -14.96 3.10 19.35
C SER A 12 -15.19 2.50 17.98
N ASP A 13 -15.35 3.37 16.98
CA ASP A 13 -15.56 3.06 15.57
C ASP A 13 -14.80 1.79 15.13
N GLU A 14 -15.41 0.61 15.27
CA GLU A 14 -14.84 -0.66 14.81
C GLU A 14 -14.59 -0.60 13.28
N ASN A 15 -15.30 0.30 12.60
CA ASN A 15 -15.14 0.61 11.18
C ASN A 15 -13.95 1.53 10.88
N ALA A 16 -13.48 2.36 11.82
CA ALA A 16 -12.34 3.26 11.58
C ALA A 16 -11.06 2.47 11.40
N ASP A 17 -10.83 1.45 12.24
CA ASP A 17 -9.65 0.59 12.13
C ASP A 17 -9.65 -0.21 10.82
N SER A 18 -10.83 -0.67 10.36
CA SER A 18 -10.95 -1.36 9.08
C SER A 18 -10.64 -0.45 7.88
N VAL A 19 -11.10 0.81 7.91
CA VAL A 19 -10.81 1.79 6.85
C VAL A 19 -9.32 2.16 6.83
N VAL A 20 -8.71 2.32 8.00
CA VAL A 20 -7.27 2.57 8.15
C VAL A 20 -6.46 1.39 7.63
N ALA A 21 -6.85 0.15 7.97
CA ALA A 21 -6.20 -1.05 7.48
C ALA A 21 -6.30 -1.18 5.94
N GLU A 22 -7.45 -0.85 5.35
CA GLU A 22 -7.63 -0.88 3.90
C GLU A 22 -6.77 0.17 3.19
N MET A 23 -6.73 1.41 3.71
CA MET A 23 -5.85 2.46 3.19
C MET A 23 -4.38 2.08 3.30
N PHE A 24 -3.97 1.52 4.45
CA PHE A 24 -2.62 1.05 4.67
C PHE A 24 -2.25 -0.06 3.69
N LEU A 25 -3.13 -1.06 3.51
CA LEU A 25 -2.90 -2.16 2.57
C LEU A 25 -2.77 -1.66 1.13
N LYS A 26 -3.63 -0.73 0.70
CA LYS A 26 -3.55 -0.11 -0.63
C LYS A 26 -2.21 0.60 -0.82
N ASN A 27 -1.77 1.37 0.17
CA ASN A 27 -0.50 2.08 0.13
C ASN A 27 0.70 1.10 0.12
N ALA A 28 0.69 0.09 0.99
CA ALA A 28 1.74 -0.92 1.09
C ALA A 28 1.86 -1.73 -0.22
N LEU A 29 0.74 -2.08 -0.86
CA LEU A 29 0.75 -2.78 -2.15
C LEU A 29 1.30 -1.91 -3.28
N LEU A 30 0.97 -0.62 -3.31
CA LEU A 30 1.51 0.32 -4.29
C LEU A 30 3.03 0.49 -4.12
N GLU A 31 3.48 0.74 -2.89
CA GLU A 31 4.90 0.87 -2.56
C GLU A 31 5.66 -0.44 -2.85
N PHE A 32 5.09 -1.60 -2.50
CA PHE A 32 5.71 -2.90 -2.79
C PHE A 32 5.86 -3.14 -4.29
N LYS A 33 4.82 -2.85 -5.10
CA LYS A 33 4.91 -2.95 -6.57
C LYS A 33 5.98 -2.03 -7.13
N ARG A 34 6.03 -0.79 -6.63
CA ARG A 34 7.01 0.21 -7.04
C ARG A 34 8.44 -0.23 -6.71
N GLU A 35 8.68 -0.73 -5.50
CA GLU A 35 9.98 -1.21 -5.07
C GLU A 35 10.41 -2.47 -5.84
N LYS A 36 9.48 -3.39 -6.10
CA LYS A 36 9.74 -4.58 -6.90
C LYS A 36 10.20 -4.22 -8.31
N ILE A 37 9.47 -3.34 -9.00
CA ILE A 37 9.84 -2.89 -10.35
C ILE A 37 11.20 -2.18 -10.34
N ARG A 38 11.49 -1.35 -9.33
CA ARG A 38 12.82 -0.72 -9.19
C ARG A 38 13.94 -1.76 -9.04
N LYS A 39 13.74 -2.78 -8.20
CA LYS A 39 14.71 -3.88 -8.04
C LYS A 39 14.92 -4.65 -9.35
N GLU A 40 13.86 -4.94 -10.08
CA GLU A 40 13.95 -5.60 -11.39
C GLU A 40 14.67 -4.70 -12.41
N ILE A 41 14.40 -3.39 -12.41
CA ILE A 41 15.13 -2.40 -13.22
C ILE A 41 16.63 -2.44 -12.90
N ASP A 42 17.01 -2.39 -11.62
CA ASP A 42 18.40 -2.43 -11.20
C ASP A 42 19.09 -3.75 -11.65
N GLN A 43 18.38 -4.88 -11.54
CA GLN A 43 18.87 -6.16 -12.04
C GLN A 43 19.06 -6.15 -13.55
N THR A 44 18.13 -5.56 -14.31
CA THR A 44 18.26 -5.49 -15.79
C THR A 44 19.37 -4.55 -16.23
N LEU A 45 19.69 -3.51 -15.45
CA LEU A 45 20.85 -2.66 -15.67
C LEU A 45 22.15 -3.43 -15.44
N GLN A 46 22.21 -4.28 -14.41
CA GLN A 46 23.36 -5.17 -14.17
C GLN A 46 23.54 -6.21 -15.28
N ASP A 47 22.44 -6.81 -15.74
CA ASP A 47 22.44 -7.79 -16.84
C ASP A 47 22.64 -7.16 -18.23
N GLY A 48 22.57 -5.82 -18.34
CA GLY A 48 22.65 -5.11 -19.62
C GLY A 48 21.42 -5.30 -20.52
N ASN A 49 20.29 -5.73 -19.97
CA ASN A 49 19.09 -6.03 -20.74
C ASN A 49 18.21 -4.78 -20.96
N LYS A 50 18.50 -4.08 -22.06
CA LYS A 50 17.83 -2.82 -22.43
C LYS A 50 16.33 -2.98 -22.72
N GLU A 51 15.89 -4.10 -23.29
CA GLU A 51 14.48 -4.31 -23.61
C GLU A 51 13.63 -4.48 -22.35
N LEU A 52 14.11 -5.28 -21.40
CA LEU A 52 13.45 -5.49 -20.12
C LEU A 52 13.46 -4.20 -19.28
N PHE A 53 14.58 -3.47 -19.27
CA PHE A 53 14.66 -2.16 -18.62
C PHE A 53 13.59 -1.18 -19.14
N LEU A 54 13.42 -1.07 -20.46
CA LEU A 54 12.43 -0.19 -21.08
C LEU A 54 11.00 -0.59 -20.69
N LYS A 55 10.67 -1.89 -20.77
CA LYS A 55 9.34 -2.41 -20.38
C LYS A 55 9.02 -2.11 -18.92
N LEU A 56 9.95 -2.43 -18.01
CA LEU A 56 9.77 -2.20 -16.57
C LEU A 56 9.69 -0.70 -16.24
N THR A 57 10.44 0.15 -16.95
CA THR A 57 10.36 1.60 -16.79
C THR A 57 9.00 2.14 -17.25
N GLU A 58 8.43 1.62 -18.32
CA GLU A 58 7.06 1.95 -18.73
C GLU A 58 6.02 1.48 -17.72
N GLU A 59 6.17 0.29 -17.15
CA GLU A 59 5.29 -0.18 -16.08
C GLU A 59 5.39 0.70 -14.82
N LEU A 60 6.60 1.09 -14.44
CA LEU A 60 6.81 2.01 -13.32
C LEU A 60 6.11 3.36 -13.55
N LYS A 61 6.16 3.89 -14.78
CA LYS A 61 5.48 5.14 -15.17
C LYS A 61 3.95 5.05 -15.15
N LYS A 62 3.37 3.86 -15.31
CA LYS A 62 1.92 3.67 -15.23
C LYS A 62 1.42 3.59 -13.80
N ILE A 63 2.29 3.20 -12.87
CA ILE A 63 1.97 3.04 -11.44
C ILE A 63 2.31 4.31 -10.65
N SER A 64 3.25 5.14 -11.16
CA SER A 64 3.66 6.42 -10.57
C SER A 64 2.81 7.59 -11.04
#